data_AF-A0A6L8HQS2-F1
#
_entry.id   AF-A0A6L8HQS2-F1
#
_cell.length_a   1.000
_cell.length_b   1.000
_cell.length_c   1.000
_cell.angle_alpha   90.00
_cell.angle_beta   90.00
_cell.angle_gamma   90.00
#
_symmetry.space_group_name_H-M   'P 1'
#
loop_
_entity.id
_entity.type
_entity.pdbx_description
1 polymer ?
#
loop_
_entity_poly.entity_id
_entity_poly.type
_entity_poly.pdbx_seq_one_letter_code
_entity_poly.pdbx_strand_id
1 'polypeptide(L)'
;GIPRHGLWRDTHPSVAAPARQALAELEAAGAKLLDFDAPELHEAGERYLAGELVQPERSESLERHLPGWTAILDPTVGKRLESAHQVSAVDYIAILRLRRRLSASLHARMEALAVELLATPTLPITPPPLSALSELDVYRAVNRDMLSGTGPASMLDMCAVSLPAGLDEHGMPVGLQLIGRTGTDHGLLDRAVLAEEVLGTNLERLGTPPLAPMPR
;
A
#
# COMPACT_ATOMS: atom_id res chain seq x y z
N GLY A 1 14.06 -4.80 -6.42
CA GLY A 1 13.68 -6.18 -6.08
C GLY A 1 12.19 -6.35 -6.29
N ILE A 2 11.77 -7.45 -6.91
CA ILE A 2 10.39 -7.75 -7.25
C ILE A 2 9.93 -8.94 -6.38
N PRO A 3 9.01 -8.73 -5.42
CA PRO A 3 8.48 -9.83 -4.62
C PRO A 3 7.67 -10.81 -5.49
N ARG A 4 8.05 -12.10 -5.51
CA ARG A 4 7.40 -13.12 -6.38
C ARG A 4 5.95 -13.46 -6.00
N HIS A 5 5.54 -13.16 -4.78
CA HIS A 5 4.27 -13.59 -4.20
C HIS A 5 3.56 -12.41 -3.51
N GLY A 6 2.29 -12.60 -3.15
CA GLY A 6 1.47 -11.58 -2.51
C GLY A 6 1.17 -10.43 -3.47
N LEU A 7 1.76 -9.27 -3.21
CA LEU A 7 1.46 -7.99 -3.86
C LEU A 7 1.41 -8.02 -5.39
N TRP A 8 2.22 -8.84 -6.06
CA TRP A 8 2.12 -9.02 -7.52
C TRP A 8 1.12 -10.09 -7.98
N ARG A 9 0.97 -11.16 -7.21
CA ARG A 9 0.08 -12.29 -7.55
C ARG A 9 -1.39 -11.94 -7.34
N ASP A 10 -1.67 -11.18 -6.28
CA ASP A 10 -3.03 -10.82 -5.86
C ASP A 10 -3.52 -9.54 -6.56
N THR A 11 -2.69 -8.94 -7.41
CA THR A 11 -3.04 -7.75 -8.20
C THR A 11 -3.83 -8.12 -9.45
N HIS A 12 -4.90 -7.37 -9.71
CA HIS A 12 -5.72 -7.51 -10.91
C HIS A 12 -4.89 -7.30 -12.18
N PRO A 13 -5.09 -8.10 -13.24
CA PRO A 13 -4.30 -7.99 -14.48
C PRO A 13 -4.25 -6.59 -15.10
N SER A 14 -5.36 -5.85 -15.03
CA SER A 14 -5.46 -4.47 -15.55
C SER A 14 -4.55 -3.47 -14.83
N VAL A 15 -4.13 -3.79 -13.60
CA VAL A 15 -3.14 -3.02 -12.82
C VAL A 15 -1.74 -3.61 -13.01
N ALA A 16 -1.61 -4.94 -12.97
CA ALA A 16 -0.33 -5.60 -13.11
C ALA A 16 0.35 -5.29 -14.45
N ALA A 17 -0.41 -5.21 -15.54
CA ALA A 17 0.10 -4.93 -16.88
C ALA A 17 0.81 -3.57 -16.98
N PRO A 18 0.17 -2.42 -16.69
CA PRO A 18 0.84 -1.11 -16.74
C PRO A 18 1.97 -1.00 -15.70
N ALA A 19 1.84 -1.60 -14.51
CA ALA A 19 2.91 -1.61 -13.52
C ALA A 19 4.15 -2.40 -14.00
N ARG A 20 3.97 -3.54 -14.68
CA ARG A 20 5.08 -4.29 -15.30
C ARG A 20 5.68 -3.55 -16.49
N GLN A 21 4.86 -2.85 -17.26
CA GLN A 21 5.34 -2.03 -18.36
C GLN A 21 6.25 -0.89 -17.85
N ALA A 22 5.85 -0.21 -16.77
CA ALA A 22 6.68 0.78 -16.10
C ALA A 22 8.01 0.17 -15.59
N LEU A 23 7.98 -1.04 -15.01
CA LEU A 23 9.21 -1.74 -14.62
C LEU A 23 10.13 -2.06 -15.81
N ALA A 24 9.57 -2.47 -16.94
CA ALA A 24 10.33 -2.77 -18.15
C ALA A 24 11.01 -1.50 -18.72
N GLU A 25 10.34 -0.35 -18.65
CA GLU A 25 10.92 0.96 -19.02
C GLU A 25 12.08 1.33 -18.11
N LEU A 26 11.93 1.16 -16.79
CA LEU A 26 13.02 1.38 -15.83
C LEU A 26 14.20 0.43 -16.06
N GLU A 27 13.94 -0.85 -16.36
CA GLU A 27 14.97 -1.82 -16.69
C GLU A 27 15.72 -1.44 -17.96
N ALA A 28 15.00 -1.02 -19.02
CA ALA A 28 15.60 -0.52 -20.25
C ALA A 28 16.45 0.74 -20.03
N ALA A 29 16.12 1.57 -19.04
CA ALA A 29 16.90 2.73 -18.62
C ALA A 29 18.08 2.37 -17.68
N GLY A 30 18.27 1.09 -17.34
CA GLY A 30 19.43 0.59 -16.60
C GLY A 30 19.14 0.14 -15.16
N ALA A 31 17.89 0.16 -14.71
CA ALA A 31 17.53 -0.44 -13.42
C ALA A 31 17.76 -1.96 -13.46
N LYS A 32 18.25 -2.52 -12.35
CA LYS A 32 18.44 -3.97 -12.22
C LYS A 32 17.27 -4.59 -11.48
N LEU A 33 16.52 -5.45 -12.16
CA LEU A 33 15.42 -6.17 -11.54
C LEU A 33 15.90 -7.51 -10.97
N LEU A 34 15.39 -7.86 -9.80
CA LEU A 34 15.69 -9.12 -9.12
C LEU A 34 14.42 -9.65 -8.49
N ASP A 35 13.91 -10.76 -9.01
CA ASP A 35 12.81 -11.50 -8.41
C ASP A 35 13.29 -12.28 -7.19
N PHE A 36 12.63 -12.08 -6.04
CA PHE A 36 12.97 -12.78 -4.80
C PHE A 36 11.73 -13.03 -3.92
N ASP A 37 11.90 -13.92 -2.95
CA ASP A 37 10.85 -14.25 -1.98
C ASP A 37 10.93 -13.30 -0.78
N ALA A 38 9.81 -12.65 -0.46
CA ALA A 38 9.66 -11.75 0.67
C ALA A 38 8.43 -12.15 1.51
N PRO A 39 8.44 -13.32 2.17
CA PRO A 39 7.31 -13.79 2.99
C PRO A 39 6.92 -12.81 4.10
N GLU A 40 7.87 -11.96 4.54
CA GLU A 40 7.65 -10.92 5.53
C GLU A 40 6.57 -9.92 5.09
N LEU A 41 6.49 -9.59 3.79
CA LEU A 41 5.46 -8.69 3.25
C LEU A 41 4.06 -9.31 3.34
N HIS A 42 3.96 -10.63 3.11
CA HIS A 42 2.68 -11.32 3.16
C HIS A 42 2.17 -11.38 4.61
N GLU A 43 2.99 -11.84 5.55
CA GLU A 43 2.63 -11.90 6.97
C GLU A 43 2.31 -10.50 7.51
N ALA A 44 3.07 -9.47 7.12
CA ALA A 44 2.78 -8.09 7.50
C ALA A 44 1.44 -7.59 6.95
N GLY A 45 1.12 -7.91 5.69
CA GLY A 45 -0.16 -7.58 5.07
C GLY A 45 -1.36 -8.20 5.79
N GLU A 46 -1.29 -9.49 6.11
CA GLU A 46 -2.35 -10.19 6.84
C GLU A 46 -2.60 -9.54 8.21
N ARG A 47 -1.52 -9.25 8.95
CA ARG A 47 -1.59 -8.63 10.28
C ARG A 47 -2.10 -7.19 10.23
N TYR A 48 -1.73 -6.43 9.19
CA TYR A 48 -2.26 -5.09 8.95
C TYR A 48 -3.77 -5.13 8.72
N LEU A 49 -4.25 -6.03 7.85
CA LEU A 49 -5.67 -6.17 7.52
C LEU A 49 -6.49 -6.74 8.68
N ALA A 50 -5.87 -7.51 9.58
CA ALA A 50 -6.48 -7.93 10.84
C ALA A 50 -6.64 -6.77 11.84
N GLY A 51 -5.91 -5.66 11.65
CA GLY A 51 -6.02 -4.46 12.48
C GLY A 51 -5.40 -4.62 13.88
N GLU A 52 -4.62 -5.67 14.12
CA GLU A 52 -4.07 -6.04 15.43
C GLU A 52 -3.21 -4.94 16.07
N LEU A 53 -2.56 -4.12 15.23
CA LEU A 53 -1.77 -2.96 15.66
C LEU A 53 -2.55 -1.65 15.57
N VAL A 54 -3.16 -1.37 14.41
CA VAL A 54 -3.76 -0.07 14.09
C VAL A 54 -4.99 0.21 14.95
N GLN A 55 -5.82 -0.79 15.21
CA GLN A 55 -7.09 -0.60 15.91
C GLN A 55 -6.96 -0.15 17.37
N PRO A 56 -6.13 -0.81 18.21
CA PRO A 56 -5.93 -0.34 19.58
C PRO A 56 -5.28 1.04 19.62
N GLU A 57 -4.25 1.31 18.80
CA GLU A 57 -3.57 2.62 18.78
C GLU A 57 -4.49 3.75 18.32
N ARG A 58 -5.28 3.52 17.27
CA ARG A 58 -6.27 4.48 16.78
C ARG A 58 -7.33 4.77 17.84
N SER A 59 -7.86 3.73 18.49
CA SER A 59 -8.90 3.90 19.52
C SER A 59 -8.36 4.67 20.72
N GLU A 60 -7.17 4.31 21.18
CA GLU A 60 -6.49 4.99 22.29
C GLU A 60 -6.24 6.48 21.99
N SER A 61 -5.73 6.79 20.80
CA SER A 61 -5.49 8.16 20.35
C SER A 61 -6.79 8.97 20.27
N LEU A 62 -7.84 8.39 19.70
CA LEU A 62 -9.15 9.07 19.56
C LEU A 62 -9.84 9.28 20.90
N GLU A 63 -9.79 8.32 21.83
CA GLU A 63 -10.31 8.53 23.18
C GLU A 63 -9.58 9.66 23.92
N ARG A 64 -8.25 9.74 23.76
CA ARG A 64 -7.45 10.80 24.40
C ARG A 64 -7.75 12.18 23.80
N HIS A 65 -7.83 12.29 22.48
CA HIS A 65 -7.81 13.57 21.78
C HIS A 65 -9.18 14.02 21.25
N LEU A 66 -10.15 13.11 21.14
CA LEU A 66 -11.50 13.38 20.66
C LEU A 66 -12.55 12.57 21.45
N PRO A 67 -12.77 12.89 22.74
CA PRO A 67 -13.76 12.19 23.55
C PRO A 67 -15.15 12.23 22.90
N GLY A 68 -15.82 11.08 22.84
CA GLY A 68 -17.13 10.94 22.17
C GLY A 68 -17.07 10.82 20.65
N TRP A 69 -15.87 10.60 20.07
CA TRP A 69 -15.68 10.42 18.62
C TRP A 69 -16.59 9.36 18.00
N THR A 70 -16.96 8.33 18.75
CA THR A 70 -17.84 7.25 18.28
C THR A 70 -19.23 7.75 17.85
N ALA A 71 -19.76 8.80 18.50
CA ALA A 71 -21.07 9.37 18.20
C ALA A 71 -21.10 10.20 16.91
N ILE A 72 -19.95 10.63 16.40
CA ILE A 72 -19.82 11.48 15.21
C ILE A 72 -19.29 10.71 13.99
N LEU A 73 -19.04 9.42 14.12
CA LEU A 73 -18.59 8.59 13.01
C LEU A 73 -19.67 8.46 11.94
N ASP A 74 -19.23 8.47 10.69
CA ASP A 74 -20.04 7.93 9.60
C ASP A 74 -20.47 6.48 9.96
N PRO A 75 -21.74 6.08 9.74
CA PRO A 75 -22.22 4.75 10.11
C PRO A 75 -21.42 3.59 9.52
N THR A 76 -20.90 3.75 8.30
CA THR A 76 -20.05 2.75 7.64
C THR A 76 -18.72 2.59 8.37
N VAL A 77 -18.15 3.71 8.80
CA VAL A 77 -16.92 3.74 9.59
C VAL A 77 -17.18 3.19 11.00
N GLY A 78 -18.25 3.61 11.67
CA GLY A 78 -18.63 3.11 13.01
C GLY A 78 -18.70 1.59 13.08
N LYS A 79 -19.45 0.98 12.15
CA LYS A 79 -19.57 -0.50 12.05
C LYS A 79 -18.26 -1.22 11.78
N ARG A 80 -17.24 -0.56 11.21
CA ARG A 80 -15.91 -1.14 11.00
C ARG A 80 -15.07 -1.10 12.28
N LEU A 81 -15.37 -0.18 13.18
CA LEU A 81 -14.57 0.10 14.37
C LEU A 81 -15.15 -0.52 15.65
N GLU A 82 -16.37 -1.06 15.61
CA GLU A 82 -16.96 -1.86 16.70
C GLU A 82 -16.04 -3.01 17.17
N SER A 83 -15.26 -3.61 16.27
CA SER A 83 -14.29 -4.68 16.61
C SER A 83 -13.00 -4.17 17.23
N ALA A 84 -12.74 -2.86 17.26
CA ALA A 84 -11.45 -2.30 17.70
C ALA A 84 -11.17 -2.51 19.21
N HIS A 85 -12.22 -2.74 20.01
CA HIS A 85 -12.08 -2.95 21.46
C HIS A 85 -11.68 -4.38 21.85
N GLN A 86 -11.38 -5.26 20.89
CA GLN A 86 -11.17 -6.69 21.14
C GLN A 86 -9.69 -7.11 21.26
N VAL A 87 -8.73 -6.19 21.14
CA VAL A 87 -7.29 -6.52 21.22
C VAL A 87 -6.80 -6.43 22.67
N SER A 88 -6.28 -7.53 23.21
CA SER A 88 -5.72 -7.54 24.57
C SER A 88 -4.34 -6.86 24.62
N ALA A 89 -3.92 -6.40 25.79
CA ALA A 89 -2.56 -5.86 25.97
C ALA A 89 -1.46 -6.92 25.66
N VAL A 90 -1.76 -8.20 25.90
CA VAL A 90 -0.83 -9.31 25.59
C VAL A 90 -0.67 -9.44 24.07
N ASP A 91 -1.77 -9.42 23.33
CA ASP A 91 -1.76 -9.49 21.86
C ASP A 91 -1.09 -8.24 21.26
N TYR A 92 -1.36 -7.06 21.82
CA TYR A 92 -0.72 -5.81 21.41
C TYR A 92 0.81 -5.86 21.59
N ILE A 93 1.30 -6.38 22.71
CA ILE A 93 2.74 -6.55 22.91
C ILE A 93 3.31 -7.60 21.95
N ALA A 94 2.58 -8.68 21.67
CA ALA A 94 2.99 -9.70 20.74
C ALA A 94 3.13 -9.15 19.31
N ILE A 95 2.16 -8.36 18.85
CA ILE A 95 2.18 -7.77 17.51
C ILE A 95 3.31 -6.74 17.35
N LEU A 96 3.64 -5.98 18.40
CA LEU A 96 4.79 -5.08 18.40
C LEU A 96 6.14 -5.81 18.27
N ARG A 97 6.26 -7.01 18.86
CA ARG A 97 7.46 -7.86 18.70
C ARG A 97 7.50 -8.47 17.30
N LEU A 98 6.35 -8.91 16.80
CA LEU A 98 6.22 -9.45 15.45
C LEU A 98 6.64 -8.42 14.40
N ARG A 99 6.10 -7.21 14.46
CA ARG A 99 6.46 -6.08 13.59
C ARG A 99 7.98 -5.88 13.51
N ARG A 100 8.63 -5.78 14.67
CA ARG A 100 10.09 -5.61 14.76
C ARG A 100 10.86 -6.78 14.13
N ARG A 101 10.42 -8.02 14.38
CA ARG A 101 11.03 -9.22 13.81
C ARG A 101 10.91 -9.26 12.28
N LEU A 102 9.72 -8.99 11.75
CA LEU A 102 9.49 -9.01 10.30
C LEU A 102 10.25 -7.90 9.59
N SER A 103 10.24 -6.68 10.14
CA SER A 103 10.97 -5.54 9.58
C SER A 103 12.48 -5.83 9.53
N ALA A 104 13.06 -6.30 10.64
CA ALA A 104 14.48 -6.68 10.70
C ALA A 104 14.82 -7.83 9.72
N SER A 105 13.95 -8.84 9.60
CA SER A 105 14.14 -9.96 8.66
C SER A 105 14.14 -9.48 7.21
N LEU A 106 13.19 -8.64 6.83
CA LEU A 106 13.11 -8.11 5.46
C LEU A 106 14.30 -7.19 5.15
N HIS A 107 14.72 -6.34 6.08
CA HIS A 107 15.93 -5.52 5.92
C HIS A 107 17.17 -6.37 5.69
N ALA A 108 17.41 -7.38 6.53
CA ALA A 108 18.56 -8.27 6.39
C ALA A 108 18.54 -9.02 5.05
N ARG A 109 17.35 -9.46 4.61
CA ARG A 109 17.16 -10.10 3.30
C ARG A 109 17.48 -9.16 2.14
N MET A 110 16.97 -7.93 2.19
CA MET A 110 17.26 -6.91 1.17
C MET A 110 18.76 -6.63 1.11
N GLU A 111 19.42 -6.47 2.25
CA GLU A 111 20.86 -6.24 2.33
C GLU A 111 21.68 -7.41 1.76
N ALA A 112 21.35 -8.65 2.16
CA ALA A 112 22.03 -9.85 1.67
C ALA A 112 21.92 -10.04 0.15
N LEU A 113 20.84 -9.53 -0.47
CA LEU A 113 20.60 -9.59 -1.90
C LEU A 113 21.00 -8.30 -2.63
N ALA A 114 21.60 -7.32 -1.94
CA ALA A 114 21.93 -6.00 -2.46
C ALA A 114 20.73 -5.28 -3.12
N VAL A 115 19.53 -5.48 -2.56
CA VAL A 115 18.30 -4.83 -2.99
C VAL A 115 18.17 -3.47 -2.29
N GLU A 116 18.22 -2.39 -3.07
CA GLU A 116 18.01 -1.03 -2.56
C GLU A 116 16.53 -0.75 -2.28
N LEU A 117 15.67 -1.12 -3.25
CA LEU A 117 14.23 -0.85 -3.22
C LEU A 117 13.43 -2.09 -3.62
N LEU A 118 12.23 -2.21 -3.08
CA LEU A 118 11.20 -3.12 -3.58
C LEU A 118 10.29 -2.37 -4.54
N ALA A 119 9.77 -3.04 -5.56
CA ALA A 119 8.80 -2.46 -6.47
C ALA A 119 7.55 -3.35 -6.59
N THR A 120 6.38 -2.76 -6.39
CA THR A 120 5.07 -3.43 -6.41
C THR A 120 4.02 -2.52 -7.05
N PRO A 121 2.87 -3.05 -7.50
CA PRO A 121 1.71 -2.20 -7.73
C PRO A 121 1.36 -1.47 -6.43
N THR A 122 0.89 -0.23 -6.53
CA THR A 122 0.53 0.54 -5.34
C THR A 122 -0.74 0.03 -4.70
N LEU A 123 -1.74 -0.25 -5.52
CA LEU A 123 -3.00 -0.86 -5.14
C LEU A 123 -3.24 -2.05 -6.08
N PRO A 124 -3.89 -3.13 -5.63
CA PRO A 124 -4.11 -4.31 -6.46
C PRO A 124 -5.27 -4.15 -7.46
N ILE A 125 -6.11 -3.13 -7.29
CA ILE A 125 -7.28 -2.83 -8.14
C ILE A 125 -7.31 -1.34 -8.46
N THR A 126 -7.90 -0.96 -9.58
CA THR A 126 -8.19 0.44 -9.90
C THR A 126 -9.41 0.95 -9.13
N PRO A 127 -9.59 2.28 -8.99
CA PRO A 127 -10.70 2.83 -8.23
C PRO A 127 -12.06 2.38 -8.80
N PRO A 128 -12.92 1.72 -8.00
CA PRO A 128 -14.24 1.34 -8.47
C PRO A 128 -15.17 2.55 -8.53
N PRO A 129 -16.25 2.49 -9.34
CA PRO A 129 -17.26 3.54 -9.35
C PRO A 129 -17.98 3.61 -8.00
N LEU A 130 -18.34 4.82 -7.56
CA LEU A 130 -19.06 5.04 -6.30
C LEU A 130 -20.37 4.26 -6.21
N SER A 131 -21.05 4.08 -7.35
CA SER A 131 -22.29 3.30 -7.43
C SER A 131 -22.11 1.83 -7.06
N ALA A 132 -20.88 1.28 -7.15
CA ALA A 132 -20.59 -0.08 -6.72
C ALA A 132 -20.34 -0.21 -5.22
N LEU A 133 -20.30 0.90 -4.47
CA LEU A 133 -19.93 0.94 -3.05
C LEU A 133 -21.11 1.22 -2.11
N SER A 134 -22.35 1.12 -2.60
CA SER A 134 -23.56 1.37 -1.79
C SER A 134 -23.77 0.31 -0.70
N GLU A 135 -23.37 -0.93 -0.97
CA GLU A 135 -23.52 -2.06 -0.04
C GLU A 135 -22.32 -2.17 0.89
N LEU A 136 -22.57 -2.22 2.21
CA LEU A 136 -21.52 -2.21 3.23
C LEU A 136 -20.50 -3.34 3.07
N ASP A 137 -20.94 -4.55 2.73
CA ASP A 137 -20.03 -5.69 2.60
C ASP A 137 -19.17 -5.60 1.33
N VAL A 138 -19.71 -5.03 0.25
CA VAL A 138 -18.94 -4.72 -0.96
C VAL A 138 -17.91 -3.63 -0.65
N TYR A 139 -18.33 -2.56 0.02
CA TYR A 139 -17.41 -1.51 0.48
C TYR A 139 -16.29 -2.07 1.36
N ARG A 140 -16.60 -2.97 2.30
CA ARG A 140 -15.60 -3.59 3.18
C ARG A 140 -14.60 -4.45 2.40
N ALA A 141 -15.06 -5.23 1.42
CA ALA A 141 -14.21 -6.03 0.56
C ALA A 141 -13.27 -5.15 -0.27
N VAL A 142 -13.81 -4.14 -0.97
CA VAL A 142 -13.02 -3.17 -1.74
C VAL A 142 -12.03 -2.43 -0.85
N ASN A 143 -12.45 -1.95 0.32
CA ASN A 143 -11.56 -1.27 1.25
C ASN A 143 -10.42 -2.18 1.72
N ARG A 144 -10.68 -3.48 1.94
CA ARG A 144 -9.63 -4.45 2.26
C ARG A 144 -8.65 -4.60 1.11
N ASP A 145 -9.13 -4.72 -0.13
CA ASP A 145 -8.29 -4.85 -1.31
C ASP A 145 -7.41 -3.61 -1.51
N MET A 146 -7.99 -2.41 -1.43
CA MET A 146 -7.25 -1.14 -1.50
C MET A 146 -6.15 -1.04 -0.44
N LEU A 147 -6.42 -1.50 0.79
CA LEU A 147 -5.43 -1.46 1.87
C LEU A 147 -4.36 -2.54 1.75
N SER A 148 -4.58 -3.61 0.99
CA SER A 148 -3.63 -4.72 0.89
C SER A 148 -2.34 -4.36 0.15
N GLY A 149 -2.38 -3.37 -0.75
CA GLY A 149 -1.22 -2.89 -1.51
C GLY A 149 -0.23 -2.04 -0.71
N THR A 150 -0.70 -1.30 0.29
CA THR A 150 0.10 -0.32 1.07
C THR A 150 0.28 -0.72 2.54
N GLY A 151 -0.58 -1.60 3.04
CA GLY A 151 -0.55 -2.12 4.40
C GLY A 151 0.77 -2.77 4.80
N PRO A 152 1.39 -3.65 3.98
CA PRO A 152 2.64 -4.31 4.34
C PRO A 152 3.78 -3.34 4.67
N ALA A 153 4.05 -2.35 3.82
CA ALA A 153 5.12 -1.38 4.04
C ALA A 153 4.87 -0.57 5.32
N SER A 154 3.62 -0.12 5.52
CA SER A 154 3.20 0.60 6.73
C SER A 154 3.40 -0.23 7.99
N MET A 155 2.98 -1.50 7.96
CA MET A 155 3.13 -2.43 9.08
C MET A 155 4.60 -2.69 9.42
N LEU A 156 5.49 -2.68 8.42
CA LEU A 156 6.92 -2.94 8.59
C LEU A 156 7.76 -1.69 8.89
N ASP A 157 7.14 -0.52 9.07
CA ASP A 157 7.84 0.76 9.30
C ASP A 157 8.73 1.18 8.12
N MET A 158 8.40 0.75 6.91
CA MET A 158 9.18 1.04 5.71
C MET A 158 8.73 2.36 5.09
N CYS A 159 9.63 3.05 4.40
CA CYS A 159 9.26 4.21 3.59
C CYS A 159 8.80 3.73 2.21
N ALA A 160 7.79 4.40 1.65
CA ALA A 160 7.26 4.07 0.34
C ALA A 160 6.78 5.31 -0.43
N VAL A 161 6.86 5.27 -1.76
CA VAL A 161 6.37 6.32 -2.66
C VAL A 161 5.65 5.66 -3.83
N SER A 162 4.58 6.30 -4.30
CA SER A 162 3.80 5.86 -5.46
C SER A 162 4.12 6.74 -6.66
N LEU A 163 4.55 6.13 -7.76
CA LEU A 163 4.82 6.76 -9.04
C LEU A 163 3.73 6.40 -10.06
N PRO A 164 3.47 7.22 -11.08
CA PRO A 164 2.53 6.85 -12.13
C PRO A 164 3.09 5.66 -12.92
N ALA A 165 2.30 4.59 -13.07
CA ALA A 165 2.66 3.44 -13.90
C ALA A 165 1.98 3.48 -15.27
N GLY A 166 0.80 4.10 -15.36
CA GLY A 166 0.02 4.25 -16.58
C GLY A 166 -1.47 4.21 -16.31
N LEU A 167 -2.25 3.89 -17.34
CA LEU A 167 -3.68 3.73 -17.25
C LEU A 167 -4.07 2.26 -17.44
N ASP A 168 -5.15 1.83 -16.79
CA ASP A 168 -5.81 0.57 -17.11
C ASP A 168 -6.66 0.66 -18.40
N GLU A 169 -7.31 -0.44 -18.77
CA GLU A 169 -8.19 -0.53 -19.95
C GLU A 169 -9.42 0.41 -19.93
N HIS A 170 -9.75 0.98 -18.77
CA HIS A 170 -10.83 1.94 -18.57
C HIS A 170 -10.33 3.37 -18.42
N GLY A 171 -9.02 3.61 -18.60
CA GLY A 171 -8.42 4.93 -18.42
C GLY A 171 -8.25 5.32 -16.95
N MET A 172 -8.27 4.36 -16.02
CA MET A 172 -8.06 4.62 -14.60
C MET A 172 -6.57 4.60 -14.25
N PRO A 173 -6.10 5.50 -13.36
CA PRO A 173 -4.69 5.59 -13.01
C PRO A 173 -4.21 4.37 -12.24
N VAL A 174 -3.05 3.86 -12.63
CA VAL A 174 -2.31 2.79 -11.96
C VAL A 174 -1.00 3.35 -11.42
N GLY A 175 -0.64 2.96 -10.19
CA GLY A 175 0.59 3.38 -9.52
C GLY A 175 1.61 2.25 -9.36
N LEU A 176 2.89 2.58 -9.52
CA LEU A 176 4.03 1.74 -9.14
C LEU A 176 4.57 2.24 -7.78
N GLN A 177 4.51 1.38 -6.76
CA GLN A 177 5.05 1.67 -5.44
C GLN A 177 6.52 1.26 -5.40
N LEU A 178 7.38 2.18 -4.98
CA LEU A 178 8.76 1.90 -4.58
C LEU A 178 8.84 1.92 -3.05
N ILE A 179 9.44 0.89 -2.47
CA ILE A 179 9.54 0.71 -1.00
C ILE A 179 11.02 0.64 -0.61
N GLY A 180 11.44 1.56 0.24
CA GLY A 180 12.78 1.60 0.84
C GLY A 180 12.79 1.04 2.26
N ARG A 181 13.99 0.82 2.81
CA ARG A 181 14.15 0.42 4.22
C ARG A 181 13.74 1.56 5.15
N THR A 182 13.38 1.24 6.39
CA THR A 182 13.07 2.25 7.43
C THR A 182 14.15 3.34 7.50
N GLY A 183 13.72 4.61 7.46
CA GLY A 183 14.59 5.78 7.58
C GLY A 183 15.44 6.08 6.34
N THR A 184 15.11 5.51 5.18
CA THR A 184 15.81 5.76 3.91
C THR A 184 15.06 6.70 2.96
N ASP A 185 14.13 7.50 3.48
CA ASP A 185 13.24 8.40 2.73
C ASP A 185 13.96 9.28 1.70
N HIS A 186 15.08 9.90 2.07
CA HIS A 186 15.89 10.68 1.13
C HIS A 186 16.39 9.84 -0.04
N GLY A 187 16.98 8.68 0.24
CA GLY A 187 17.46 7.77 -0.81
C GLY A 187 16.32 7.21 -1.65
N LEU A 188 15.15 6.94 -1.05
CA LEU A 188 13.95 6.54 -1.78
C LEU A 188 13.50 7.64 -2.75
N LEU A 189 13.41 8.89 -2.28
CA LEU A 189 12.99 10.02 -3.10
C LEU A 189 14.00 10.33 -4.22
N ASP A 190 15.30 10.23 -3.96
CA ASP A 190 16.32 10.39 -5.01
C ASP A 190 16.12 9.38 -6.14
N ARG A 191 15.83 8.12 -5.80
CA ARG A 191 15.53 7.07 -6.79
C ARG A 191 14.18 7.28 -7.47
N ALA A 192 13.20 7.82 -6.75
CA ALA A 192 11.88 8.13 -7.29
C ALA A 192 11.96 9.22 -8.37
N VAL A 193 12.74 10.28 -8.13
CA VAL A 193 12.99 11.34 -9.12
C VAL A 193 13.64 10.77 -10.38
N LEU A 194 14.67 9.93 -10.24
CA LEU A 194 15.30 9.26 -11.39
C LEU A 194 14.32 8.36 -12.14
N ALA A 195 13.41 7.69 -11.43
CA ALA A 195 12.36 6.90 -12.06
C ALA A 195 11.34 7.78 -12.80
N GLU A 196 10.97 8.94 -12.25
CA GLU A 196 10.10 9.93 -12.94
C GLU A 196 10.75 10.51 -14.20
N GLU A 197 12.07 10.69 -14.25
CA GLU A 197 12.76 11.13 -15.48
C GLU A 197 12.59 10.13 -16.65
N VAL A 198 12.38 8.85 -16.33
CA VAL A 198 12.13 7.79 -17.32
C VAL A 198 10.64 7.63 -17.59
N LEU A 199 9.82 7.60 -16.54
CA LEU A 199 8.39 7.30 -16.64
C LEU A 199 7.55 8.51 -17.06
N GLY A 200 8.07 9.72 -16.87
CA GLY A 200 7.34 10.97 -16.96
C GLY A 200 6.59 11.32 -15.67
N THR A 201 6.20 12.59 -15.56
CA THR A 201 5.36 13.08 -14.48
C THR A 201 3.94 12.52 -14.54
N ASN A 202 3.16 12.70 -13.46
CA ASN A 202 1.75 12.30 -13.42
C ASN A 202 0.94 12.81 -14.62
N LEU A 203 1.13 14.07 -15.03
CA LEU A 203 0.37 14.66 -16.15
C LEU A 203 0.82 14.12 -17.51
N GLU A 204 2.11 13.86 -17.69
CA GLU A 204 2.64 13.29 -18.93
C GLU A 204 2.20 11.84 -19.10
N ARG A 205 2.20 11.07 -18.00
CA ARG A 205 1.94 9.63 -18.05
C ARG A 205 0.46 9.26 -17.92
N LEU A 206 -0.30 9.97 -17.09
CA LEU A 206 -1.72 9.67 -16.82
C LEU A 206 -2.65 10.63 -17.57
N GLY A 207 -2.13 11.71 -18.14
CA GLY A 207 -2.92 12.76 -18.74
C GLY A 207 -3.59 13.67 -17.70
N THR A 208 -4.53 14.48 -18.17
CA THR A 208 -5.35 15.33 -17.30
C THR A 208 -6.61 14.56 -16.90
N PRO A 209 -6.90 14.40 -15.60
CA PRO A 209 -8.13 13.74 -15.18
C PRO A 209 -9.33 14.52 -15.72
N PRO A 210 -10.38 13.83 -16.21
CA PRO A 210 -11.59 14.51 -16.62
C PRO A 210 -12.17 15.22 -15.40
N LEU A 211 -12.29 16.55 -15.47
CA LEU A 211 -12.98 17.31 -14.44
C LEU A 211 -14.42 16.78 -14.36
N ALA A 212 -14.79 16.19 -13.22
CA ALA A 212 -16.18 15.90 -12.96
C ALA A 212 -16.95 17.24 -13.07
N PRO A 213 -18.06 17.30 -13.84
CA PRO A 213 -18.89 18.48 -13.80
C PRO A 213 -19.29 18.71 -12.33
N MET A 214 -18.93 19.87 -11.78
CA MET A 214 -19.36 20.28 -10.45
C MET A 214 -20.89 20.10 -10.41
N PRO A 215 -21.44 19.37 -9.42
CA PRO A 215 -22.89 19.29 -9.28
C PRO A 215 -23.42 20.73 -9.12
N ARG A 216 -24.33 21.12 -10.02
CA ARG A 216 -25.04 22.40 -9.95
C ARG A 216 -26.04 22.38 -8.80
#